data_AF-A0AAU2X0D7-F1
#
_entry.id   AF-A0AAU2X0D7-F1
#
_cell.length_a   1.000
_cell.length_b   1.000
_cell.length_c   1.000
_cell.angle_alpha   90.00
_cell.angle_beta   90.00
_cell.angle_gamma   90.00
#
_symmetry.space_group_name_H-M   'P 1'
#
loop_
_entity.id
_entity.type
_entity.pdbx_description
1 polymer ?
#
loop_
_entity_poly.entity_id
_entity_poly.type
_entity_poly.pdbx_seq_one_letter_code
_entity_poly.pdbx_strand_id
1 'polypeptide(L)'
;MNPALLPPLGASLRKLGEYAASFDVSGSTLVEIGQELDHCRALIRAALGELNVSRCTRHPGSVFDPTEPNGCRRCANETRSQAPRTDALSEDLAPGDVLRFIDQHGQEAALAAFGPRAVTRAHALGKRPPIAPSPAGHADAHDEGDH
;
A
#
# COMPACT_ATOMS: atom_id res chain seq x y z
N MET A 1 20.87 7.27 3.63
CA MET A 1 20.29 8.63 3.61
C MET A 1 19.35 8.75 2.41
N ASN A 2 18.10 9.21 2.58
CA ASN A 2 17.14 9.35 1.48
C ASN A 2 17.16 10.79 0.89
N PRO A 3 17.70 11.02 -0.32
CA PRO A 3 17.84 12.36 -0.90
C PRO A 3 16.49 12.99 -1.30
N ALA A 4 15.43 12.20 -1.46
CA ALA A 4 14.10 12.70 -1.80
C ALA A 4 13.48 13.56 -0.68
N LEU A 5 14.01 13.49 0.54
CA LEU A 5 13.55 14.26 1.69
C LEU A 5 14.28 15.61 1.84
N LEU A 6 15.33 15.86 1.04
CA LEU A 6 16.08 17.12 1.08
C LEU A 6 15.28 18.32 0.54
N PRO A 7 14.53 18.21 -0.59
CA PRO A 7 13.70 19.32 -1.06
C PRO A 7 12.62 19.78 -0.07
N PRO A 8 11.79 18.90 0.56
CA PRO A 8 10.81 19.34 1.54
C PRO A 8 11.48 19.90 2.81
N LEU A 9 12.58 19.31 3.27
CA LEU A 9 13.35 19.85 4.40
C LEU A 9 13.85 21.27 4.11
N GLY A 10 14.38 21.50 2.91
CA GLY A 10 14.83 22.83 2.47
C GLY A 10 13.69 23.85 2.34
N ALA A 11 12.46 23.42 2.06
CA ALA A 11 11.28 24.30 2.04
C ALA A 11 10.87 24.72 3.46
N SER A 12 10.80 23.77 4.39
CA SER A 12 10.47 24.04 5.80
C SER A 12 11.49 24.93 6.49
N LEU A 13 12.79 24.71 6.23
CA LEU A 13 13.85 25.58 6.77
C LEU A 13 13.75 27.02 6.26
N ARG A 14 13.36 27.22 5.00
CA ARG A 14 13.12 28.56 4.44
C ARG A 14 11.93 29.24 5.11
N LYS A 15 10.82 28.51 5.29
CA LYS A 15 9.64 28.99 6.02
C LYS A 15 9.98 29.38 7.46
N LEU A 16 10.80 28.60 8.16
CA LEU A 16 11.34 28.98 9.48
C LEU A 16 12.16 30.26 9.44
N GLY A 17 12.95 30.46 8.39
CA GLY A 17 13.72 31.70 8.16
C GLY A 17 12.84 32.94 7.95
N GLU A 18 11.64 32.78 7.38
CA GLU A 18 10.67 33.89 7.22
C GLU A 18 10.18 34.40 8.58
N TYR A 19 9.95 33.50 9.55
CA TYR A 19 9.55 33.90 10.90
C TYR A 19 10.65 34.67 11.64
N ALA A 20 11.93 34.40 11.37
CA ALA A 20 13.05 35.13 11.98
C ALA A 20 13.13 36.60 11.56
N ALA A 21 12.50 36.96 10.43
CA ALA A 21 12.40 38.33 9.95
C ALA A 21 11.14 39.06 10.45
N SER A 22 10.25 38.37 11.16
CA SER A 22 9.00 38.95 11.67
C SER A 22 9.21 39.62 13.03
N PHE A 23 8.66 40.83 13.18
CA PHE A 23 8.76 41.63 14.41
C PHE A 23 7.54 41.48 15.34
N ASP A 24 6.45 40.88 14.85
CA ASP A 24 5.24 40.64 15.63
C ASP A 24 5.08 39.13 15.86
N VAL A 25 5.58 38.67 17.01
CA VAL A 25 5.53 37.27 17.42
C VAL A 25 4.35 37.07 18.36
N SER A 26 3.24 36.61 17.78
CA SER A 26 2.05 36.23 18.54
C SER A 26 2.15 34.81 19.10
N GLY A 27 1.27 34.46 20.05
CA GLY A 27 1.16 33.10 20.56
C GLY A 27 0.84 32.06 19.46
N SER A 28 0.01 32.42 18.47
CA SER A 28 -0.25 31.56 17.31
C SER A 28 0.99 31.38 16.43
N THR A 29 1.80 32.43 16.26
CA THR A 29 3.07 32.36 15.53
C THR A 29 4.03 31.36 16.20
N LEU A 30 4.10 31.35 17.54
CA LEU A 30 4.92 30.38 18.27
C LEU A 30 4.44 28.93 18.08
N VAL A 31 3.12 28.72 18.01
CA VAL A 31 2.55 27.39 17.72
C VAL A 31 2.93 26.92 16.31
N GLU A 32 2.83 27.79 15.31
CA GLU A 32 3.23 27.48 13.93
C GLU A 32 4.72 27.16 13.82
N ILE A 33 5.58 27.95 14.48
CA ILE A 33 7.02 27.69 14.56
C ILE A 33 7.28 26.32 15.19
N GLY A 34 6.59 25.99 16.29
CA GLY A 34 6.69 24.70 16.94
C GLY A 34 6.33 23.54 16.01
N GLN A 35 5.21 23.65 15.30
CA GLN A 35 4.76 22.64 14.33
C GLN A 35 5.77 22.46 13.18
N GLU A 36 6.32 23.56 12.65
CA GLU A 36 7.29 23.52 11.56
C GLU A 36 8.64 22.93 12.00
N LEU A 37 9.09 23.20 13.23
CA LEU A 37 10.28 22.58 13.83
C LEU A 37 10.11 21.06 14.01
N ASP A 38 8.94 20.63 14.48
CA ASP A 38 8.64 19.20 14.64
C ASP A 38 8.56 18.49 13.29
N HIS A 39 8.02 19.16 12.27
CA HIS A 39 8.04 18.67 10.90
C HIS A 39 9.48 18.50 10.37
N CYS A 40 10.36 19.49 10.56
CA CYS A 40 11.78 19.39 10.20
C CYS A 40 12.47 18.21 10.89
N ARG A 41 12.24 18.03 12.20
CA ARG A 41 12.79 16.90 12.97
C ARG A 41 12.34 15.55 12.42
N ALA A 42 11.07 15.43 12.02
CA ALA A 42 10.55 14.21 11.40
C ALA A 42 11.25 13.92 10.07
N LEU A 43 11.41 14.93 9.20
CA LEU A 43 12.11 14.80 7.92
C LEU A 43 13.59 14.40 8.10
N ILE A 44 14.29 14.98 9.08
CA ILE A 44 15.68 14.64 9.40
C ILE A 44 15.78 13.17 9.85
N ARG A 45 14.94 12.74 10.80
CA ARG A 45 14.93 11.34 11.25
C ARG A 45 14.61 10.37 10.12
N ALA A 46 13.74 10.74 9.19
CA ALA A 46 13.42 9.95 8.00
C ALA A 46 14.60 9.91 7.02
N ALA A 47 15.28 11.04 6.81
CA ALA A 47 16.45 11.15 5.94
C ALA A 47 17.65 10.35 6.49
N LEU A 48 17.87 10.37 7.80
CA LEU A 48 18.88 9.58 8.51
C LEU A 48 18.53 8.08 8.53
N GLY A 49 17.27 7.73 8.25
CA GLY A 49 16.79 6.36 8.30
C GLY A 49 16.53 5.84 9.71
N GLU A 50 16.53 6.72 10.71
CA GLU A 50 16.12 6.40 12.08
C GLU A 50 14.62 6.06 12.18
N LEU A 51 13.82 6.51 11.20
CA LEU A 51 12.42 6.11 11.05
C LEU A 51 12.23 4.86 10.17
N ASN A 52 13.29 4.26 9.61
CA ASN A 52 13.16 3.10 8.73
C ASN A 52 12.95 1.78 9.48
N VAL A 53 12.95 1.79 10.81
CA VAL A 53 12.67 0.61 11.62
C VAL A 53 11.20 0.64 11.99
N SER A 54 10.40 -0.24 11.39
CA SER A 54 9.02 -0.42 11.86
C SER A 54 9.04 -0.73 13.36
N ARG A 55 8.14 -0.11 14.13
CA ARG A 55 7.99 -0.41 15.57
C ARG A 55 7.23 -1.71 15.82
N CYS A 56 6.97 -2.46 14.76
CA CYS A 56 6.22 -3.70 14.81
C CYS A 56 7.07 -4.82 15.40
N THR A 57 6.66 -5.33 16.55
CA THR A 57 7.26 -6.48 17.22
C THR A 57 7.10 -7.77 16.44
N ARG A 58 6.07 -7.88 15.59
CA ARG A 58 5.82 -9.04 14.73
C ARG A 58 6.75 -9.07 13.51
N HIS A 59 7.22 -7.92 13.03
CA HIS A 59 8.05 -7.82 11.84
C HIS A 59 9.27 -6.90 12.08
N PRO A 60 10.22 -7.33 12.93
CA PRO A 60 11.43 -6.55 13.19
C PRO A 60 12.22 -6.37 11.89
N GLY A 61 12.59 -5.13 11.57
CA GLY A 61 13.29 -4.80 10.31
C GLY A 61 12.40 -4.67 9.08
N SER A 62 11.06 -4.69 9.22
CA SER A 62 10.20 -4.28 8.11
C SER A 62 10.46 -2.81 7.76
N VAL A 63 10.43 -2.54 6.46
CA VAL A 63 10.44 -1.17 5.93
C VAL A 63 9.27 -0.41 6.53
N PHE A 64 9.53 0.86 6.84
CA PHE A 64 8.53 1.77 7.36
C PHE A 64 7.42 2.05 6.33
N ASP A 65 6.16 1.99 6.76
CA ASP A 65 5.00 2.41 5.99
C ASP A 65 4.24 3.48 6.79
N PRO A 66 4.13 4.73 6.29
CA PRO A 66 3.46 5.81 7.00
C PRO A 66 1.95 5.63 7.12
N THR A 67 1.36 4.66 6.42
CA THR A 67 -0.09 4.40 6.40
C THR A 67 -0.56 3.41 7.47
N GLU A 68 0.35 2.75 8.18
CA GLU A 68 0.03 1.84 9.29
C GLU A 68 0.43 2.42 10.66
N PRO A 69 -0.36 2.21 11.74
CA PRO A 69 -0.09 2.79 13.06
C PRO A 69 1.25 2.35 13.67
N ASN A 70 1.69 1.12 13.39
CA ASN A 70 2.98 0.59 13.86
C ASN A 70 4.14 0.85 12.86
N GLY A 71 3.84 1.54 11.76
CA GLY A 71 4.80 1.83 10.71
C GLY A 71 5.25 0.60 9.93
N CYS A 72 4.54 -0.53 9.96
CA CYS A 72 5.00 -1.77 9.33
C CYS A 72 4.38 -1.97 7.94
N ARG A 73 5.21 -1.90 6.89
CA ARG A 73 4.75 -2.17 5.51
C ARG A 73 4.19 -3.57 5.32
N ARG A 74 4.65 -4.57 6.07
CA ARG A 74 4.09 -5.93 6.01
C ARG A 74 2.68 -5.99 6.58
N CYS A 75 2.45 -5.38 7.75
CA CYS A 75 1.10 -5.27 8.31
C CYS A 75 0.18 -4.49 7.36
N ALA A 76 0.68 -3.41 6.77
CA ALA A 76 -0.08 -2.60 5.80
C ALA A 76 -0.55 -3.42 4.61
N ASN A 77 0.33 -4.30 4.11
CA ASN A 77 0.01 -5.17 2.99
C ASN A 77 -0.95 -6.29 3.39
N GLU A 78 -0.82 -6.85 4.58
CA GLU A 78 -1.78 -7.83 5.14
C GLU A 78 -3.17 -7.20 5.29
N THR A 79 -3.27 -6.00 5.87
CA THR A 79 -4.54 -5.26 6.01
C THR A 79 -5.15 -4.95 4.64
N ARG A 80 -4.37 -4.45 3.68
CA ARG A 80 -4.83 -4.12 2.32
C ARG A 80 -5.28 -5.35 1.52
N SER A 81 -4.66 -6.49 1.75
CA SER A 81 -5.06 -7.74 1.09
C SER A 81 -6.28 -8.39 1.73
N GLN A 82 -6.58 -8.07 2.99
CA GLN A 82 -7.78 -8.48 3.70
C GLN A 82 -8.95 -7.50 3.56
N ALA A 83 -8.70 -6.26 3.13
CA ALA A 83 -9.77 -5.32 2.81
C ALA A 83 -10.69 -5.96 1.76
N PRO A 84 -12.02 -6.00 2.00
CA PRO A 84 -12.97 -6.49 1.01
C PRO A 84 -12.74 -5.70 -0.27
N ARG A 85 -12.36 -6.40 -1.35
CA ARG A 85 -12.37 -5.79 -2.68
C ARG A 85 -13.81 -5.38 -2.90
N THR A 86 -14.06 -4.07 -2.88
CA THR A 86 -15.34 -3.52 -3.32
C THR A 86 -15.44 -3.77 -4.82
N ASP A 87 -15.75 -5.00 -5.19
CA ASP A 87 -16.20 -5.42 -6.50
C ASP A 87 -17.63 -4.94 -6.68
N ALA A 88 -17.83 -3.62 -6.60
CA ALA A 88 -19.09 -2.96 -6.95
C ALA A 88 -19.15 -2.75 -8.48
N LEU A 89 -18.95 -3.83 -9.23
CA LEU A 89 -19.10 -3.89 -10.69
C LEU A 89 -19.80 -5.22 -11.02
N SER A 90 -21.13 -5.12 -11.08
CA SER A 90 -22.12 -6.07 -11.59
C SER A 90 -21.76 -7.55 -11.42
N GLU A 91 -22.30 -8.18 -10.37
CA GLU A 91 -22.22 -9.62 -10.11
C GLU A 91 -22.74 -10.50 -11.27
N ASP A 92 -23.46 -9.91 -12.24
CA ASP A 92 -24.07 -10.66 -13.35
C ASP A 92 -23.19 -10.86 -14.59
N LEU A 93 -22.00 -10.25 -14.69
CA LEU A 93 -21.16 -10.41 -15.88
C LEU A 93 -20.09 -11.49 -15.70
N ALA A 94 -20.41 -12.71 -16.14
CA ALA A 94 -19.48 -13.83 -16.11
C ALA A 94 -18.26 -13.56 -17.04
N PRO A 95 -17.02 -13.66 -16.54
CA PRO A 95 -15.81 -13.47 -17.35
C PRO A 95 -15.73 -14.38 -18.59
N GLY A 96 -16.37 -15.55 -18.55
CA GLY A 96 -16.46 -16.46 -19.69
C GLY A 96 -17.29 -15.91 -20.85
N ASP A 97 -18.32 -15.12 -20.58
CA ASP A 97 -19.14 -14.48 -21.62
C ASP A 97 -18.36 -13.39 -22.34
N VAL A 98 -17.52 -12.65 -21.61
CA VAL A 98 -16.64 -11.63 -22.18
C VAL A 98 -15.58 -12.27 -23.09
N LEU A 99 -14.96 -13.38 -22.67
CA LEU A 99 -13.99 -14.10 -23.52
C LEU A 99 -14.65 -14.65 -24.80
N ARG A 100 -15.83 -15.26 -24.66
CA ARG A 100 -16.60 -15.76 -25.80
C ARG A 100 -16.97 -14.62 -26.77
N PHE A 101 -17.33 -13.45 -26.25
CA PHE A 101 -17.63 -12.28 -27.07
C PHE A 101 -16.38 -11.73 -27.77
N ILE A 102 -15.23 -11.73 -27.10
CA ILE A 102 -13.94 -11.35 -27.72
C ILE A 102 -13.60 -12.28 -28.88
N ASP A 103 -13.78 -13.58 -28.72
CA ASP A 103 -13.53 -14.57 -29.78
C ASP A 103 -14.47 -14.40 -30.99
N GLN A 104 -15.72 -13.96 -30.74
CA GLN A 104 -16.74 -13.81 -31.78
C GLN A 104 -16.72 -12.47 -32.50
N HIS A 105 -16.42 -11.37 -31.79
CA HIS A 105 -16.58 -10.00 -32.28
C HIS A 105 -15.30 -9.17 -32.25
N GLY A 106 -14.22 -9.70 -31.67
CA GLY A 106 -12.95 -9.01 -31.52
C GLY A 106 -12.87 -8.14 -30.26
N GLN A 107 -11.63 -7.82 -29.89
CA GLN A 107 -11.31 -7.13 -28.64
C GLN A 107 -11.84 -5.69 -28.60
N GLU A 108 -11.83 -4.96 -29.72
CA GLU A 108 -12.35 -3.58 -29.77
C GLU A 108 -13.85 -3.52 -29.52
N ALA A 109 -14.62 -4.46 -30.10
CA ALA A 109 -16.05 -4.57 -29.86
C ALA A 109 -16.35 -4.93 -28.39
N ALA A 110 -15.54 -5.80 -27.79
CA ALA A 110 -15.67 -6.16 -26.37
C ALA A 110 -15.36 -4.98 -25.43
N LEU A 111 -14.38 -4.15 -25.78
CA LEU A 111 -14.05 -2.94 -25.03
C LEU A 111 -15.20 -1.92 -25.07
N ALA A 112 -15.86 -1.77 -26.22
CA ALA A 112 -17.03 -0.91 -26.36
C ALA A 112 -18.26 -1.45 -25.60
N ALA A 113 -18.48 -2.77 -25.59
CA ALA A 113 -19.65 -3.39 -24.99
C ALA A 113 -19.54 -3.57 -23.45
N PHE A 114 -18.38 -3.98 -22.93
CA PHE A 114 -18.20 -4.34 -21.52
C PHE A 114 -17.23 -3.42 -20.76
N GLY A 115 -16.50 -2.57 -21.49
CA GLY A 115 -15.51 -1.68 -20.92
C GLY A 115 -14.15 -2.35 -20.64
N PRO A 116 -13.10 -1.54 -20.46
CA PRO A 116 -11.72 -2.01 -20.35
C PRO A 116 -11.45 -2.87 -19.11
N ARG A 117 -12.14 -2.59 -18.01
CA ARG A 117 -11.97 -3.34 -16.75
C ARG A 117 -12.48 -4.77 -16.87
N ALA A 118 -13.64 -4.98 -17.50
CA ALA A 118 -14.23 -6.31 -17.69
C ALA A 118 -13.36 -7.16 -18.62
N VAL A 119 -12.90 -6.60 -19.74
CA VAL A 119 -12.00 -7.27 -20.70
C VAL A 119 -10.67 -7.66 -20.04
N THR A 120 -10.07 -6.77 -19.26
CA THR A 120 -8.82 -7.05 -18.55
C THR A 120 -9.00 -8.14 -17.50
N ARG A 121 -10.09 -8.12 -16.74
CA ARG A 121 -10.44 -9.16 -15.75
C ARG A 121 -10.66 -10.51 -16.44
N ALA A 122 -11.37 -10.53 -17.55
CA ALA A 122 -11.63 -11.74 -18.34
C ALA A 122 -10.34 -12.39 -18.82
N HIS A 123 -9.40 -11.61 -19.37
CA HIS A 123 -8.08 -12.13 -19.74
C HIS A 123 -7.25 -12.59 -18.55
N ALA A 124 -7.26 -11.86 -17.43
CA ALA A 124 -6.50 -12.23 -16.23
C ALA A 124 -7.01 -13.53 -15.60
N LEU A 125 -8.32 -13.77 -15.62
CA LEU A 125 -8.94 -14.99 -15.11
C LEU A 125 -8.84 -16.16 -16.10
N GLY A 126 -9.01 -15.91 -17.41
CA GLY A 126 -8.90 -16.93 -18.46
C GLY A 126 -7.49 -17.50 -18.63
N LYS A 127 -6.45 -16.75 -18.26
CA LYS A 127 -5.05 -17.22 -18.24
C LYS A 127 -4.66 -17.95 -16.97
N ARG A 128 -5.52 -18.00 -15.94
CA ARG A 128 -5.22 -18.68 -14.69
C ARG A 128 -5.60 -20.16 -14.84
N PRO A 129 -4.64 -21.10 -14.85
CA PRO A 129 -5.00 -22.52 -14.78
C PRO A 129 -5.83 -22.75 -13.51
N PRO A 130 -6.84 -23.65 -13.56
CA PRO A 130 -7.62 -23.97 -12.37
C PRO A 130 -6.64 -24.37 -11.27
N ILE A 131 -6.68 -23.62 -10.16
CA ILE A 131 -5.94 -23.98 -8.96
C ILE A 131 -6.58 -25.29 -8.50
N ALA A 132 -5.87 -26.40 -8.70
CA ALA A 132 -6.25 -27.66 -8.09
C ALA A 132 -6.42 -27.41 -6.58
N PRO A 133 -7.49 -27.90 -5.94
CA PRO A 133 -7.60 -27.82 -4.49
C PRO A 133 -6.34 -28.44 -3.90
N SER A 134 -5.61 -27.66 -3.08
CA SER A 134 -4.50 -28.21 -2.31
C SER A 134 -5.04 -29.39 -1.50
N PRO A 135 -4.41 -30.58 -1.57
CA PRO A 135 -4.80 -31.65 -0.67
C PRO A 135 -4.64 -31.13 0.76
N ALA A 136 -5.73 -31.20 1.51
CA ALA A 136 -5.78 -30.92 2.92
C ALA A 136 -4.63 -31.65 3.62
N GLY A 137 -4.02 -30.97 4.59
CA GLY A 137 -2.84 -31.46 5.31
C GLY A 137 -3.00 -32.90 5.78
N HIS A 138 -2.00 -33.72 5.48
CA HIS A 138 -1.77 -34.93 6.24
C HIS A 138 -1.39 -34.51 7.65
N ALA A 139 -2.31 -34.74 8.57
CA ALA A 139 -1.99 -34.94 9.97
C ALA A 139 -1.16 -36.22 10.05
N ASP A 140 0.15 -36.09 10.23
CA ASP A 140 0.96 -37.22 10.68
C ASP A 140 0.61 -37.47 12.15
N ALA A 141 -0.20 -38.51 12.34
CA ALA A 141 -0.34 -39.21 13.60
C ALA A 141 0.99 -39.91 13.89
N HIS A 142 1.71 -39.45 14.92
CA HIS A 142 2.77 -40.25 15.52
C HIS A 142 2.12 -41.34 16.36
N ASP A 143 2.11 -42.56 15.82
CA ASP A 143 1.76 -43.80 16.49
C ASP A 143 2.98 -44.74 16.48
N GLU A 144 3.39 -45.09 17.70
CA GLU A 144 4.20 -46.18 18.28
C GLU A 144 5.18 -47.06 17.46
N GLY A 145 6.30 -47.43 18.09
CA GLY A 145 6.81 -48.82 18.03
C GLY A 145 8.32 -49.08 17.91
N ASP A 146 8.96 -49.34 19.06
CA ASP A 146 9.91 -50.44 19.34
C ASP A 146 11.19 -50.68 18.50
N HIS A 147 12.36 -50.54 19.16
CA HIS A 147 13.50 -51.48 19.15
C HIS A 147 14.55 -51.15 20.22
#